data_AF-A0A819ZSS9-F1
#
_entry.id   AF-A0A819ZSS9-F1
#
_cell.length_a   1.000
_cell.length_b   1.000
_cell.length_c   1.000
_cell.angle_alpha   90.00
_cell.angle_beta   90.00
_cell.angle_gamma   90.00
#
_symmetry.space_group_name_H-M   'P 1'
#
loop_
_entity.id
_entity.type
_entity.pdbx_description
1 polymer ?
#
loop_
_entity_poly.entity_id
_entity_poly.type
_entity_poly.pdbx_seq_one_letter_code
_entity_poly.pdbx_strand_id
1 'polypeptide(L)'
;MAVNKVAKQSLSCATVFIKRLNKRIPMTQVFDTINTRHVLKPALNWYLMTGIGLGSIIGSGIFDLSGTAAAEYAGPSVIISFIASGIVALLAALSFSELAAMIPLSGAAYTYTYAC
;
A
#
# COMPACT_ATOMS: atom_id res chain seq x y z
N MET A 1 7.42 9.18 -23.98
CA MET A 1 8.28 10.21 -23.34
C MET A 1 8.03 10.40 -21.83
N ALA A 2 6.96 9.84 -21.22
CA ALA A 2 6.65 9.99 -19.79
C ALA A 2 7.51 9.13 -18.83
N VAL A 3 8.03 7.98 -19.30
CA VAL A 3 8.80 7.02 -18.48
C VAL A 3 10.10 7.60 -17.90
N ASN A 4 10.81 8.44 -18.67
CA ASN A 4 12.11 9.00 -18.25
C ASN A 4 11.97 10.04 -17.12
N LYS A 5 10.81 10.73 -17.02
CA LYS A 5 10.52 11.68 -15.92
C LYS A 5 10.22 10.95 -14.60
N VAL A 6 9.48 9.83 -14.65
CA VAL A 6 9.17 9.01 -13.46
C VAL A 6 10.44 8.36 -12.89
N ALA A 7 11.35 7.90 -13.75
CA ALA A 7 12.62 7.31 -13.32
C ALA A 7 13.51 8.31 -12.56
N LYS A 8 13.66 9.55 -13.04
CA LYS A 8 14.42 10.60 -12.33
C LYS A 8 13.76 11.03 -11.02
N GLN A 9 12.42 11.08 -10.96
CA GLN A 9 11.67 11.37 -9.74
C GLN A 9 11.90 10.27 -8.67
N SER A 10 11.94 9.00 -9.09
CA SER A 10 12.19 7.85 -8.21
C SER A 10 13.61 7.85 -7.64
N LEU A 11 14.63 8.21 -8.43
CA LEU A 11 16.02 8.27 -7.96
C LEU A 11 16.27 9.38 -6.92
N SER A 12 15.61 10.54 -7.08
CA SER A 12 15.70 11.64 -6.11
C SER A 12 15.03 11.29 -4.78
N CYS A 13 13.89 10.61 -4.82
CA CYS A 13 13.16 10.16 -3.62
C CYS A 13 13.89 9.02 -2.87
N ALA A 14 14.52 8.09 -3.60
CA ALA A 14 15.26 6.96 -3.02
C ALA A 14 16.46 7.41 -2.17
N THR A 15 17.17 8.46 -2.59
CA THR A 15 18.33 9.00 -1.85
C THR A 15 17.92 9.65 -0.53
N VAL A 16 16.77 10.34 -0.51
CA VAL A 16 16.18 10.92 0.71
C VAL A 16 15.67 9.82 1.66
N PHE A 17 15.14 8.72 1.11
CA PHE A 17 14.66 7.56 1.87
C PHE A 17 15.79 6.83 2.60
N ILE A 18 16.93 6.58 1.93
CA ILE A 18 18.12 5.95 2.54
C ILE A 18 18.63 6.76 3.74
N LYS A 19 18.64 8.10 3.63
CA LYS A 19 19.09 8.97 4.71
C LYS A 19 18.13 9.00 5.91
N ARG A 20 16.84 8.65 5.70
CA ARG A 20 15.81 8.54 6.75
C ARG A 20 15.71 7.13 7.36
N LEU A 21 16.15 6.08 6.67
CA LEU A 21 16.12 4.69 7.15
C LEU A 21 16.99 4.45 8.39
N ASN A 22 18.06 5.20 8.59
CA ASN A 22 18.94 5.04 9.74
C ASN A 22 18.37 5.62 11.06
N LYS A 23 17.22 6.32 10.99
CA LYS A 23 16.52 6.80 12.19
C LYS A 23 15.51 5.74 12.63
N ARG A 24 16.00 4.69 13.30
CA ARG A 24 15.16 3.67 13.93
C ARG A 24 14.44 4.30 15.12
N ILE A 25 13.11 4.26 15.13
CA ILE A 25 12.32 4.64 16.30
C ILE A 25 12.23 3.39 17.18
N PRO A 26 12.65 3.40 18.45
CA PRO A 26 12.51 2.24 19.31
C PRO A 26 11.03 2.02 19.68
N MET A 27 10.63 0.76 19.83
CA MET A 27 9.23 0.35 20.06
C MET A 27 8.56 1.03 21.27
N THR A 28 9.35 1.49 22.24
CA THR A 28 8.87 2.26 23.40
C THR A 28 8.21 3.57 22.99
N GLN A 29 8.78 4.29 22.02
CA GLN A 29 8.21 5.56 21.56
C GLN A 29 6.95 5.37 20.72
N VAL A 30 6.82 4.23 20.04
CA VAL A 30 5.62 3.91 19.26
C VAL A 30 4.43 3.75 20.21
N PHE A 31 4.61 3.02 21.31
CA PHE A 31 3.59 2.85 22.35
C PHE A 31 3.24 4.16 23.07
N ASP A 32 4.24 4.99 23.38
CA ASP A 32 4.02 6.33 23.94
C ASP A 32 3.23 7.23 22.98
N THR A 33 3.46 7.08 21.67
CA THR A 33 2.68 7.78 20.65
C THR A 33 1.23 7.31 20.63
N ILE A 34 0.91 6.07 21.01
CA ILE A 34 -0.49 5.60 21.15
C ILE A 34 -1.16 6.29 22.34
N ASN A 35 -0.47 6.35 23.48
CA ASN A 35 -0.98 6.92 24.72
C ASN A 35 -1.14 8.45 24.68
N THR A 36 -0.31 9.14 23.91
CA THR A 36 -0.36 10.60 23.77
C THR A 36 -1.33 11.08 22.69
N ARG A 37 -1.96 10.18 21.93
CA ARG A 37 -2.95 10.59 20.91
C ARG A 37 -4.26 10.97 21.57
N HIS A 38 -4.82 12.09 21.13
CA HIS A 38 -6.21 12.40 21.40
C HIS A 38 -7.10 11.28 20.84
N VAL A 39 -7.89 10.65 21.72
CA VAL A 39 -8.78 9.55 21.36
C VAL A 39 -9.94 10.12 20.54
N LEU A 40 -9.92 9.91 19.23
CA LEU A 40 -11.07 10.20 18.39
C LEU A 40 -12.18 9.19 18.71
N LYS A 41 -13.44 9.65 18.67
CA LYS A 41 -14.58 8.73 18.74
C LYS A 41 -14.53 7.81 17.51
N PRO A 42 -14.56 6.48 17.67
CA PRO A 42 -14.63 5.55 16.55
C PRO A 42 -15.96 5.76 15.81
N ALA A 43 -15.91 6.51 14.71
CA ALA A 43 -17.07 6.82 13.87
C ALA A 43 -17.14 5.94 12.63
N LEU A 44 -16.11 5.14 12.37
CA LEU A 44 -15.97 4.39 11.13
C LEU A 44 -16.46 2.96 11.33
N ASN A 45 -17.63 2.67 10.74
CA ASN A 45 -18.17 1.32 10.69
C ASN A 45 -17.38 0.46 9.69
N TRP A 46 -17.44 -0.86 9.83
CA TRP A 46 -16.66 -1.78 9.00
C TRP A 46 -16.94 -1.62 7.50
N TYR A 47 -18.20 -1.34 7.14
CA TYR A 47 -18.62 -1.04 5.76
C TYR A 47 -17.93 0.20 5.18
N LEU A 48 -17.69 1.22 6.01
CA LEU A 48 -17.03 2.45 5.59
C LEU A 48 -15.52 2.24 5.46
N MET A 49 -14.91 1.42 6.34
CA MET A 49 -13.50 1.03 6.21
C MET A 49 -13.23 0.26 4.92
N THR A 50 -14.06 -0.73 4.60
CA THR A 50 -13.92 -1.49 3.36
C THR A 50 -14.18 -0.60 2.14
N GLY A 51 -15.15 0.30 2.21
CA GLY A 51 -15.41 1.29 1.16
C GLY A 51 -14.23 2.22 0.87
N ILE A 52 -13.58 2.75 1.92
CA ILE A 52 -12.38 3.60 1.77
C ILE A 52 -11.21 2.80 1.19
N GLY A 53 -11.02 1.54 1.63
CA GLY A 53 -9.99 0.65 1.09
C GLY A 53 -10.21 0.33 -0.39
N LEU A 54 -11.44 -0.01 -0.78
CA LEU A 54 -11.78 -0.28 -2.19
C LEU A 54 -11.62 0.96 -3.07
N GLY A 55 -12.04 2.14 -2.57
CA GLY A 55 -11.83 3.41 -3.27
C GLY A 55 -10.36 3.77 -3.46
N SER A 56 -9.48 3.31 -2.57
CA SER A 56 -8.03 3.44 -2.71
C SER A 56 -7.42 2.47 -3.73
N ILE A 57 -8.06 1.33 -4.00
CA ILE A 57 -7.58 0.31 -4.94
C ILE A 57 -8.06 0.60 -6.37
N ILE A 58 -9.32 1.02 -6.53
CA ILE A 58 -9.94 1.32 -7.82
C ILE A 58 -9.54 2.72 -8.27
N GLY A 59 -8.47 2.83 -9.08
CA GLY A 59 -7.96 4.09 -9.61
C GLY A 59 -7.82 4.11 -11.14
N SER A 60 -7.07 5.08 -11.66
CA SER A 60 -6.80 5.19 -13.12
C SER A 60 -6.10 3.95 -13.70
N GLY A 61 -5.37 3.20 -12.87
CA GLY A 61 -4.60 2.05 -13.30
C GLY A 61 -5.43 0.98 -14.02
N ILE A 62 -6.64 0.67 -13.55
CA ILE A 62 -7.46 -0.37 -14.20
C ILE A 62 -8.06 0.10 -15.52
N PHE A 63 -8.31 1.39 -15.69
CA PHE A 63 -8.90 1.96 -16.91
C PHE A 63 -7.85 2.22 -18.00
N ASP A 64 -6.62 2.58 -17.61
CA ASP A 64 -5.54 2.92 -18.54
C ASP A 64 -4.64 1.71 -18.88
N LEU A 65 -4.26 0.90 -17.87
CA LEU A 65 -3.40 -0.27 -18.11
C LEU A 65 -4.15 -1.42 -18.76
N SER A 66 -5.45 -1.61 -18.52
CA SER A 66 -6.18 -2.72 -19.16
C SER A 66 -6.35 -2.50 -20.66
N GLY A 67 -6.55 -1.25 -21.10
CA GLY A 67 -6.68 -0.88 -22.51
C GLY A 67 -5.38 -1.10 -23.28
N THR A 68 -4.26 -0.63 -22.73
CA THR A 68 -2.94 -0.83 -23.34
C THR A 68 -2.46 -2.29 -23.24
N ALA A 69 -2.73 -2.98 -22.13
CA ALA A 69 -2.41 -4.40 -21.97
C ALA A 69 -3.18 -5.31 -22.94
N ALA A 70 -4.46 -5.00 -23.19
CA ALA A 70 -5.27 -5.75 -24.14
C ALA A 70 -4.81 -5.51 -25.60
N ALA A 71 -4.47 -4.27 -25.94
CA ALA A 71 -4.08 -3.88 -27.29
C ALA A 71 -2.68 -4.39 -27.69
N GLU A 72 -1.69 -4.33 -26.79
CA GLU A 72 -0.29 -4.64 -27.14
C GLU A 72 0.21 -6.00 -26.66
N TYR A 73 -0.39 -6.60 -25.61
CA TYR A 73 0.22 -7.76 -24.94
C TYR A 73 -0.61 -9.05 -24.98
N ALA A 74 -1.90 -9.01 -24.65
CA ALA A 74 -2.66 -10.25 -24.38
C ALA A 74 -3.86 -10.50 -25.30
N GLY A 75 -4.36 -9.51 -26.03
CA GLY A 75 -5.60 -9.64 -26.80
C GLY A 75 -6.76 -10.15 -25.91
N PRO A 76 -7.63 -11.06 -26.41
CA PRO A 76 -8.76 -11.58 -25.62
C PRO A 76 -8.36 -12.40 -24.38
N SER A 77 -7.08 -12.75 -24.21
CA SER A 77 -6.57 -13.53 -23.07
C SER A 77 -6.24 -12.68 -21.83
N VAL A 78 -6.41 -11.35 -21.87
CA VAL A 78 -6.04 -10.46 -20.75
C VAL A 78 -6.72 -10.81 -19.43
N ILE A 79 -7.92 -11.40 -19.50
CA ILE A 79 -8.72 -11.83 -18.35
C ILE A 79 -7.99 -12.92 -17.54
N ILE A 80 -7.31 -13.85 -18.22
CA ILE A 80 -6.57 -14.94 -17.56
C ILE A 80 -5.38 -14.37 -16.77
N SER A 81 -4.69 -13.37 -17.31
CA SER A 81 -3.61 -12.65 -16.62
C SER A 81 -4.12 -11.89 -15.40
N PHE A 82 -5.30 -11.26 -15.49
CA PHE A 82 -5.92 -10.58 -14.34
C PHE A 82 -6.32 -11.54 -13.23
N ILE A 83 -6.85 -12.73 -13.57
CA ILE A 83 -7.19 -13.76 -12.58
C ILE A 83 -5.93 -14.24 -11.86
N ALA A 84 -4.86 -14.54 -12.61
CA ALA A 84 -3.58 -14.95 -12.03
C ALA A 84 -2.98 -13.87 -11.10
N SER A 85 -3.01 -12.60 -11.52
CA SER A 85 -2.57 -11.47 -10.69
C SER A 85 -3.43 -11.30 -9.43
N GLY A 86 -4.75 -11.50 -9.54
CA GLY A 86 -5.67 -11.45 -8.40
C GLY A 86 -5.34 -12.48 -7.32
N ILE A 87 -4.97 -13.72 -7.72
CA ILE A 87 -4.56 -14.76 -6.77
C ILE A 87 -3.28 -14.34 -6.02
N VAL A 88 -2.27 -13.82 -6.72
CA VAL A 88 -1.03 -13.34 -6.10
C VAL A 88 -1.32 -12.17 -5.14
N ALA A 89 -2.17 -11.23 -5.55
CA ALA A 89 -2.57 -10.10 -4.72
C ALA A 89 -3.34 -10.56 -3.46
N LEU A 90 -4.18 -11.59 -3.56
CA LEU A 90 -4.91 -12.18 -2.43
C LEU A 90 -3.94 -12.80 -1.41
N LEU A 91 -2.95 -13.56 -1.88
CA LEU A 91 -1.92 -14.13 -1.00
C LEU A 91 -1.11 -13.04 -0.28
N ALA A 92 -0.75 -11.97 -0.99
CA ALA A 92 -0.07 -10.83 -0.39
C ALA A 92 -0.96 -10.12 0.65
N ALA A 93 -2.25 -9.91 0.33
CA ALA A 93 -3.20 -9.28 1.23
C ALA A 93 -3.43 -10.09 2.52
N LEU A 94 -3.47 -11.42 2.44
CA LEU A 94 -3.53 -12.31 3.61
C LEU A 94 -2.32 -12.11 4.54
N SER A 95 -1.11 -12.06 3.98
CA SER A 95 0.11 -11.82 4.77
C SER A 95 0.09 -10.42 5.44
N PHE A 96 -0.38 -9.39 4.74
CA PHE A 96 -0.53 -8.07 5.34
C PHE A 96 -1.66 -8.02 6.39
N SER A 97 -2.71 -8.83 6.24
CA SER A 97 -3.80 -8.93 7.21
C SER A 97 -3.35 -9.53 8.54
N GLU A 98 -2.46 -10.53 8.52
CA GLU A 98 -1.89 -11.10 9.74
C GLU A 98 -1.07 -10.06 10.51
N LEU A 99 -0.28 -9.27 9.78
CA LEU A 99 0.54 -8.22 10.35
C LEU A 99 -0.29 -7.05 10.91
N ALA A 100 -1.37 -6.68 10.22
CA ALA A 100 -2.31 -5.66 10.70
C ALA A 100 -3.07 -6.08 11.96
N ALA A 101 -3.32 -7.39 12.13
CA ALA A 101 -3.96 -7.93 13.33
C ALA A 101 -3.00 -7.96 14.54
N MET A 102 -1.70 -8.20 14.32
CA MET A 102 -0.70 -8.20 15.40
C MET A 102 -0.37 -6.80 15.91
N ILE A 103 -0.41 -5.78 15.05
CA ILE A 103 0.08 -4.43 15.37
C ILE A 103 -1.01 -3.40 14.99
N PRO A 104 -2.01 -3.15 15.88
CA PRO A 104 -3.14 -2.27 15.61
C PRO A 104 -2.75 -0.78 15.77
N LEU A 105 -1.76 -0.35 15.00
CA LEU A 105 -1.27 1.03 14.97
C LEU A 105 -1.85 1.76 13.77
N SER A 106 -2.27 3.01 13.98
CA SER A 106 -2.61 3.91 12.88
C SER A 106 -1.32 4.32 12.14
N GLY A 107 -0.84 3.47 11.23
CA GLY A 107 0.36 3.69 10.42
C GLY A 107 0.35 2.90 9.11
N ALA A 108 1.07 3.37 8.10
CA ALA A 108 1.27 2.63 6.84
C ALA A 108 2.56 1.79 6.88
N ALA A 109 2.95 1.22 5.74
CA ALA A 109 4.05 0.24 5.61
C ALA A 109 5.33 0.54 6.41
N TYR A 110 5.65 1.83 6.61
CA TYR A 110 6.76 2.28 7.45
C TYR A 110 6.71 1.74 8.89
N THR A 111 5.55 1.73 9.53
CA THR A 111 5.41 1.28 10.93
C THR A 111 5.76 -0.19 11.07
N TYR A 112 5.43 -1.02 10.07
CA TYR A 112 5.82 -2.42 10.05
C TYR A 112 7.33 -2.62 9.89
N THR A 113 8.00 -1.77 9.09
CA THR A 113 9.47 -1.80 8.93
C THR A 113 10.25 -1.25 10.11
N TYR A 114 9.58 -0.58 11.06
CA TYR A 114 10.17 -0.14 12.32
C TYR A 114 9.84 -1.08 13.49
N ALA A 115 8.79 -1.91 13.34
CA ALA A 115 8.39 -2.91 14.33
C ALA A 115 9.21 -4.21 14.25
N CYS A 116 9.70 -4.55 13.04
CA CYS A 116 10.70 -5.60 12.79
C CYS A 116 12.10 -5.00 12.61
#